data_AF-A0ABD3LSP9-F1
#
_entry.id   AF-A0ABD3LSP9-F1
#
_cell.length_a   1.000
_cell.length_b   1.000
_cell.length_c   1.000
_cell.angle_alpha   90.00
_cell.angle_beta   90.00
_cell.angle_gamma   90.00
#
_symmetry.space_group_name_H-M   'P 1'
#
loop_
_entity.id
_entity.type
_entity.pdbx_description
1 polymer ?
#
loop_
_entity_poly.entity_id
_entity_poly.type
_entity_poly.pdbx_seq_one_letter_code
_entity_poly.pdbx_strand_id
1 'polypeptide(L)'
;MSLAAQLQEAFQAFQAADLKYCFAQNKRNPGPREVADAMEARAAARAALDEVVAVLRQEEVLILDTLEQAKVFTQFLAQFPDYGNLRRVDIPGGVDERTAARMCSIMKMVGFRPPTQTFYLPD
;
A
#
# COMPACT_ATOMS: atom_id res chain seq x y z
N MET A 1 -1.42 -8.78 -13.43
CA MET A 1 -0.74 -8.14 -12.29
C MET A 1 -1.68 -8.21 -11.10
N SER A 2 -1.26 -8.76 -9.94
CA SER A 2 -2.15 -8.90 -8.77
C SER A 2 -2.52 -7.52 -8.21
N LEU A 3 -3.66 -7.44 -7.51
CA LEU A 3 -4.11 -6.18 -6.90
C LEU A 3 -3.10 -5.66 -5.87
N ALA A 4 -2.47 -6.55 -5.10
CA ALA A 4 -1.41 -6.18 -4.17
C ALA A 4 -0.18 -5.55 -4.87
N ALA A 5 0.18 -6.04 -6.05
CA ALA A 5 1.26 -5.45 -6.85
C ALA A 5 0.86 -4.08 -7.40
N GLN A 6 -0.38 -3.90 -7.85
CA GLN A 6 -0.89 -2.60 -8.31
C GLN A 6 -0.93 -1.58 -7.17
N LEU A 7 -1.40 -2.00 -5.98
CA LEU A 7 -1.41 -1.16 -4.79
C LEU A 7 0.01 -0.77 -4.37
N GLN A 8 0.94 -1.73 -4.39
CA GLN A 8 2.35 -1.47 -4.10
C GLN A 8 2.92 -0.41 -5.04
N GLU A 9 2.76 -0.60 -6.35
CA GLU A 9 3.31 0.30 -7.37
C GLU A 9 2.71 1.71 -7.23
N ALA A 10 1.38 1.81 -7.14
CA ALA A 10 0.69 3.09 -7.04
C ALA A 10 1.05 3.83 -5.73
N PHE A 11 1.13 3.12 -4.61
CA PHE A 11 1.47 3.73 -3.32
C PHE A 11 2.93 4.19 -3.27
N GLN A 12 3.86 3.39 -3.78
CA GLN A 12 5.27 3.76 -3.89
C GLN A 12 5.46 4.95 -4.85
N ALA A 13 4.75 4.97 -5.97
CA ALA A 13 4.76 6.10 -6.90
C ALA A 13 4.24 7.39 -6.24
N PHE A 14 3.14 7.30 -5.47
CA PHE A 14 2.63 8.43 -4.71
C PHE A 14 3.63 8.93 -3.67
N GLN A 15 4.22 8.04 -2.86
CA GLN A 15 5.24 8.43 -1.88
C GLN A 15 6.46 9.11 -2.54
N ALA A 16 6.91 8.59 -3.69
CA ALA A 16 8.03 9.18 -4.42
C ALA A 16 7.69 10.58 -4.97
N ALA A 17 6.47 10.77 -5.49
CA ALA A 17 6.01 12.06 -5.99
C ALA A 17 5.80 13.07 -4.86
N ASP A 18 5.24 12.65 -3.73
CA ASP A 18 5.06 13.46 -2.53
C ASP A 18 6.40 13.93 -1.96
N LEU A 19 7.38 13.03 -1.88
CA LEU A 19 8.74 13.34 -1.46
C LEU A 19 9.42 14.35 -2.40
N LYS A 20 9.29 14.17 -3.72
CA LYS A 20 9.80 15.12 -4.72
C LYS A 20 9.19 16.51 -4.54
N TYR A 21 7.87 16.59 -4.32
CA TYR A 21 7.19 17.84 -4.07
C TYR A 21 7.67 18.52 -2.78
N CYS A 22 7.81 17.76 -1.70
CA CYS A 22 8.37 18.27 -0.44
C CYS A 22 9.79 18.80 -0.61
N PHE A 23 10.65 18.10 -1.35
CA PHE A 23 12.00 18.57 -1.65
C PHE A 23 12.00 19.83 -2.51
N ALA A 24 11.17 19.89 -3.54
CA ALA A 24 11.04 21.07 -4.40
C ALA A 24 10.60 22.30 -3.59
N GLN A 25 9.61 22.15 -2.69
CA GLN A 25 9.17 23.24 -1.82
C GLN A 25 10.23 23.69 -0.80
N ASN A 26 10.99 22.77 -0.23
CA ASN A 26 11.97 23.07 0.83
C ASN A 26 13.29 23.64 0.29
N LYS A 27 13.44 23.79 -1.04
CA LYS A 27 14.60 24.48 -1.61
C LYS A 27 14.61 25.94 -1.17
N ARG A 28 15.81 26.46 -0.92
CA ARG A 28 16.04 27.86 -0.50
C ARG A 28 15.51 28.89 -1.51
N ASN A 29 15.43 28.51 -2.78
CA ASN A 29 14.82 29.31 -3.84
C ASN A 29 14.13 28.38 -4.85
N PRO A 30 12.88 27.96 -4.59
CA PRO A 30 12.20 26.97 -5.41
C PRO A 30 11.82 27.61 -6.76
N GLY A 31 12.17 26.94 -7.86
CA GLY A 31 11.74 27.38 -9.18
C GLY A 31 10.22 27.19 -9.29
N PRO A 32 9.43 28.20 -9.69
CA PRO A 32 7.96 28.09 -9.74
C PRO A 32 7.50 26.96 -10.66
N ARG A 33 8.25 26.71 -11.75
CA ARG A 33 7.99 25.60 -12.67
C ARG A 33 8.29 24.23 -12.05
N GLU A 34 9.38 24.09 -11.32
CA GLU A 34 9.77 22.83 -10.67
C GLU A 34 8.74 22.41 -9.60
N VAL A 35 8.22 23.36 -8.82
CA VAL A 35 7.17 23.10 -7.84
C VAL A 35 5.85 22.74 -8.53
N ALA A 36 5.51 23.42 -9.63
CA ALA A 36 4.33 23.10 -10.42
C ALA A 36 4.41 21.69 -11.03
N ASP A 37 5.52 21.34 -11.67
CA ASP A 37 5.76 20.00 -12.24
C ASP A 37 5.67 18.91 -11.16
N ALA A 38 6.26 19.15 -9.97
CA ALA A 38 6.19 18.21 -8.86
C ALA A 38 4.77 18.10 -8.25
N MET A 39 4.00 19.20 -8.24
CA MET A 39 2.61 19.20 -7.80
C MET A 39 1.72 18.40 -8.75
N GLU A 40 1.88 18.58 -10.06
CA GLU A 40 1.15 17.83 -11.08
C GLU A 40 1.50 16.34 -11.03
N ALA A 41 2.79 15.99 -10.90
CA ALA A 41 3.21 14.60 -10.75
C ALA A 41 2.62 13.95 -9.49
N ARG A 42 2.56 14.69 -8.38
CA ARG A 42 1.92 14.25 -7.13
C ARG A 42 0.42 14.04 -7.31
N ALA A 43 -0.26 14.95 -8.00
CA ALA A 43 -1.69 14.84 -8.27
C ALA A 43 -2.01 13.63 -9.17
N ALA A 44 -1.22 13.41 -10.22
CA ALA A 44 -1.38 12.25 -11.10
C ALA A 44 -1.14 10.93 -10.37
N ALA A 45 -0.08 10.83 -9.56
CA ALA A 45 0.18 9.64 -8.75
C ALA A 45 -0.91 9.40 -7.70
N ARG A 46 -1.47 10.47 -7.14
CA ARG A 46 -2.60 10.37 -6.21
C ARG A 46 -3.86 9.85 -6.90
N ALA A 47 -4.18 10.36 -8.08
CA ALA A 47 -5.33 9.89 -8.85
C ALA A 47 -5.22 8.39 -9.17
N ALA A 48 -4.05 7.93 -9.63
CA ALA A 48 -3.80 6.51 -9.90
C ALA A 48 -3.91 5.65 -8.62
N LEU A 49 -3.42 6.14 -7.48
CA LEU A 49 -3.60 5.46 -6.19
C LEU A 49 -5.08 5.36 -5.81
N ASP A 50 -5.84 6.45 -5.95
CA ASP A 50 -7.26 6.49 -5.62
C ASP A 50 -8.08 5.50 -6.48
N GLU A 51 -7.70 5.30 -7.75
CA GLU A 51 -8.29 4.26 -8.62
C GLU A 51 -8.06 2.85 -8.06
N VAL A 52 -6.83 2.53 -7.65
CA VAL A 52 -6.51 1.22 -7.05
C VAL A 52 -7.22 1.04 -5.71
N VAL A 53 -7.33 2.09 -4.90
CA VAL A 53 -8.07 2.07 -3.63
C VAL A 53 -9.57 1.85 -3.86
N ALA A 54 -10.14 2.44 -4.91
CA ALA A 54 -11.54 2.23 -5.25
C ALA A 54 -11.82 0.76 -5.61
N VAL A 55 -10.89 0.10 -6.32
CA VAL A 55 -10.97 -1.34 -6.57
C VAL A 55 -10.80 -2.13 -5.28
N LEU A 56 -9.79 -1.82 -4.46
CA LEU A 56 -9.53 -2.49 -3.18
C LEU A 56 -10.75 -2.47 -2.25
N ARG A 57 -11.52 -1.38 -2.23
CA ARG A 57 -12.73 -1.24 -1.41
C ARG A 57 -13.88 -2.16 -1.84
N GLN A 58 -13.87 -2.62 -3.09
CA GLN A 58 -14.88 -3.55 -3.62
C GLN A 58 -14.49 -5.00 -3.35
N GLU A 59 -13.21 -5.28 -3.15
CA GLU A 59 -12.70 -6.62 -2.92
C GLU A 59 -12.90 -7.07 -1.48
N GLU A 60 -13.30 -8.33 -1.30
CA GLU A 60 -13.42 -8.94 0.03
C GLU A 60 -12.10 -9.55 0.51
N VAL A 61 -11.22 -9.95 -0.41
CA VAL A 61 -9.97 -10.67 -0.14
C VAL A 61 -8.80 -10.02 -0.88
N LEU A 62 -7.71 -9.73 -0.17
CA LEU A 62 -6.44 -9.29 -0.75
C LEU A 62 -5.37 -10.35 -0.53
N ILE A 63 -4.68 -10.76 -1.60
CA ILE A 63 -3.59 -11.74 -1.51
C ILE A 63 -2.26 -10.99 -1.50
N LEU A 64 -1.41 -11.26 -0.51
CA LEU A 64 -0.08 -10.69 -0.38
C LEU A 64 0.96 -11.79 -0.62
N ASP A 65 1.63 -11.71 -1.77
CA ASP A 65 2.62 -12.68 -2.22
C ASP A 65 4.01 -12.45 -1.62
N THR A 66 4.30 -11.23 -1.13
CA THR A 66 5.64 -10.87 -0.64
C THR A 66 5.64 -10.07 0.65
N LEU A 67 6.74 -10.14 1.40
CA LEU A 67 6.96 -9.32 2.61
C LEU A 67 6.87 -7.83 2.31
N GLU A 68 7.28 -7.40 1.12
CA GLU A 68 7.22 -5.99 0.72
C GLU A 68 5.79 -5.52 0.53
N GLN A 69 4.96 -6.32 -0.13
CA GLN A 69 3.53 -6.04 -0.25
C GLN A 69 2.86 -5.92 1.12
N ALA A 70 3.21 -6.78 2.08
CA ALA A 70 2.71 -6.65 3.46
C ALA A 70 3.15 -5.36 4.15
N LYS A 71 4.41 -4.94 3.99
CA LYS A 71 4.89 -3.66 4.55
C LYS A 71 4.20 -2.46 3.91
N VAL A 72 4.02 -2.49 2.60
CA VAL A 72 3.34 -1.42 1.87
C VAL A 72 1.88 -1.35 2.27
N PHE A 73 1.20 -2.49 2.32
CA PHE A 73 -0.19 -2.57 2.74
C PHE A 73 -0.40 -2.01 4.16
N THR A 74 0.48 -2.29 5.11
CA THR A 74 0.33 -1.73 6.46
C THR A 74 0.60 -0.23 6.56
N GLN A 75 1.55 0.29 5.79
CA GLN A 75 1.74 1.74 5.66
C GLN A 75 0.54 2.40 5.00
N PHE A 76 -0.03 1.75 3.98
CA PHE A 76 -1.25 2.18 3.33
C PHE A 76 -2.40 2.27 4.33
N LEU A 77 -2.62 1.23 5.14
CA LEU A 77 -3.67 1.22 6.17
C LEU A 77 -3.55 2.37 7.19
N ALA A 78 -2.32 2.79 7.52
CA ALA A 78 -2.10 3.92 8.41
C ALA A 78 -2.51 5.27 7.79
N GLN A 79 -2.43 5.40 6.46
CA GLN A 79 -2.82 6.62 5.74
C GLN A 79 -4.27 6.58 5.23
N PHE A 80 -4.80 5.38 5.02
CA PHE A 80 -6.13 5.11 4.48
C PHE A 80 -6.86 4.10 5.38
N PRO A 81 -7.42 4.58 6.51
CA PRO A 81 -8.08 3.70 7.47
C PRO A 81 -9.39 3.09 6.95
N ASP A 82 -9.92 3.60 5.83
CA ASP A 82 -11.11 3.10 5.16
C ASP A 82 -10.75 2.23 3.95
N TYR A 83 -10.74 0.91 4.19
CA TYR A 83 -10.49 -0.16 3.22
C TYR A 83 -11.78 -0.88 2.78
N GLY A 84 -12.95 -0.26 2.96
CA GLY A 84 -14.23 -0.74 2.41
C GLY A 84 -14.62 -2.16 2.84
N ASN A 85 -14.91 -3.02 1.85
CA ASN A 85 -15.38 -4.39 2.06
C ASN A 85 -14.26 -5.39 2.36
N LEU A 86 -13.00 -4.95 2.47
CA LEU A 86 -11.88 -5.85 2.68
C LEU A 86 -11.99 -6.55 4.03
N ARG A 87 -12.30 -7.85 3.98
CA ARG A 87 -12.55 -8.71 5.15
C ARG A 87 -11.38 -9.63 5.45
N ARG A 88 -10.59 -9.98 4.45
CA ARG A 88 -9.53 -10.99 4.56
C ARG A 88 -8.28 -10.58 3.80
N VAL A 89 -7.13 -10.94 4.37
CA VAL A 89 -5.84 -10.88 3.70
C VAL A 89 -5.20 -12.26 3.75
N ASP A 90 -4.84 -12.79 2.58
CA ASP A 90 -4.23 -14.12 2.43
C ASP A 90 -2.74 -14.02 2.13
N ILE A 91 -1.98 -14.98 2.67
CA ILE A 91 -0.55 -15.16 2.40
C ILE A 91 -0.41 -16.55 1.77
N PRO A 92 -0.01 -16.66 0.50
CA PRO A 92 0.06 -17.94 -0.18
C PRO A 92 1.17 -18.82 0.39
N GLY A 93 0.96 -20.14 0.28
CA GLY A 93 1.87 -21.14 0.84
C GLY A 93 3.28 -21.22 0.25
N GLY A 94 3.58 -20.45 -0.80
CA GLY A 94 4.93 -20.30 -1.36
C GLY A 94 5.84 -19.38 -0.55
N VAL A 95 5.32 -18.72 0.49
CA VAL A 95 6.09 -17.86 1.39
C VAL A 95 6.63 -18.70 2.55
N ASP A 96 7.93 -18.59 2.84
CA ASP A 96 8.53 -19.32 3.97
C ASP A 96 7.84 -18.96 5.31
N GLU A 97 7.74 -19.93 6.21
CA GLU A 97 7.00 -19.80 7.47
C GLU A 97 7.46 -18.58 8.31
N ARG A 98 8.75 -18.27 8.27
CA ARG A 98 9.33 -17.12 8.99
C ARG A 98 8.87 -15.79 8.38
N THR A 99 8.81 -15.70 7.06
CA THR A 99 8.31 -14.53 6.34
C THR A 99 6.81 -14.40 6.51
N ALA A 100 6.04 -15.49 6.43
CA ALA A 100 4.61 -15.49 6.71
C ALA A 100 4.32 -15.00 8.14
N ALA A 101 5.04 -15.52 9.15
CA ALA A 101 4.91 -15.08 10.54
C ALA A 101 5.21 -13.57 10.72
N ARG A 102 6.22 -13.05 10.00
CA ARG A 102 6.54 -11.61 9.99
C ARG A 102 5.44 -10.78 9.37
N MET A 103 4.90 -11.19 8.22
CA MET A 103 3.78 -10.53 7.56
C MET A 103 2.56 -10.48 8.48
N CYS A 104 2.21 -11.59 9.13
CA CYS A 104 1.13 -11.66 10.12
C CYS A 104 1.35 -10.71 11.30
N SER A 105 2.57 -10.65 11.84
CA SER A 105 2.92 -9.76 12.95
C SER A 105 2.76 -8.29 12.57
N ILE A 106 3.21 -7.92 11.36
CA ILE A 106 3.09 -6.56 10.82
C ILE A 106 1.62 -6.15 10.66
N MET A 107 0.77 -7.04 10.12
CA MET A 107 -0.67 -6.77 9.98
C MET A 107 -1.41 -6.65 11.32
N LYS A 108 -1.04 -7.46 12.32
CA LYS A 108 -1.61 -7.38 13.68
C LYS A 108 -1.31 -6.03 14.35
N MET A 109 -0.12 -5.47 14.13
CA MET A 109 0.27 -4.17 14.72
C MET A 109 -0.59 -3.00 14.23
N VAL A 110 -1.06 -3.03 12.99
CA VAL A 110 -1.92 -1.98 12.43
C VAL A 110 -3.41 -2.20 12.72
N GLY A 111 -3.74 -3.16 13.57
CA GLY A 111 -5.13 -3.41 13.98
C GLY A 111 -5.98 -4.13 12.92
N PHE A 112 -5.38 -4.63 11.84
CA PHE A 112 -6.09 -5.47 10.87
C PHE A 112 -6.48 -6.78 11.55
N ARG A 113 -7.76 -6.88 11.95
CA ARG A 113 -8.34 -8.05 12.60
C ARG A 113 -9.29 -8.74 11.62
N PRO A 114 -8.84 -9.74 10.84
CA PRO A 114 -9.78 -10.54 10.06
C PRO A 114 -10.74 -11.27 11.01
N PRO A 115 -12.04 -11.37 10.68
CA PRO A 115 -13.07 -11.98 11.53
C PRO A 115 -12.90 -13.49 11.72
N THR A 116 -12.11 -14.16 10.87
CA THR A 116 -11.78 -15.59 10.97
C THR A 116 -10.28 -15.76 10.77
N GLN A 117 -9.57 -16.01 11.87
CA GLN A 117 -8.13 -16.21 11.88
C GLN A 117 -7.82 -17.60 11.30
N THR A 118 -7.66 -17.69 9.98
CA THR A 118 -7.18 -18.91 9.32
C THR A 118 -5.99 -18.56 8.44
N PHE A 119 -4.82 -18.46 9.07
CA PHE A 119 -3.55 -18.48 8.34
C PHE A 119 -3.34 -19.93 7.89
N TYR A 120 -3.69 -20.24 6.65
CA TYR A 120 -3.37 -21.54 6.08
C TYR A 120 -1.89 -21.54 5.70
N LEU A 121 -1.07 -22.10 6.57
CA LEU A 121 0.21 -22.69 6.15
C LEU A 121 -0.15 -23.94 5.33
N PRO A 122 0.42 -24.13 4.13
CA PRO A 122 0.31 -25.42 3.47
C PRO A 122 0.97 -26.49 4.35
N ASP A 123 0.31 -27.64 4.48
CA ASP A 123 0.87 -28.87 5.09
C ASP A 123 2.21 -29.28 4.46
#